data_AF-A0A542AIS0-F1
#
_entry.id   AF-A0A542AIS0-F1
#
_cell.length_a   1.000
_cell.length_b   1.000
_cell.length_c   1.000
_cell.angle_alpha   90.00
_cell.angle_beta   90.00
_cell.angle_gamma   90.00
#
_symmetry.space_group_name_H-M   'P 1'
#
loop_
_entity.id
_entity.type
_entity.pdbx_description
1 polymer ?
#
loop_
_entity_poly.entity_id
_entity_poly.type
_entity_poly.pdbx_seq_one_letter_code
_entity_poly.pdbx_strand_id
1 'polypeptide(L)'
;MVKTHPDSRFGLKSLDDIRDTSDVILQIEKTDSTFTDTKKSVYLCEIVSNYKYNKESTSKRLTDEIVRVNTENRRLLRKIDQLEKELAKVARS
;
A
#
# COMPACT_ATOMS: atom_id res chain seq x y z
N MET A 1 -1.91 -13.11 19.04
CA MET A 1 -1.79 -12.24 17.84
C MET A 1 -3.12 -12.02 17.09
N VAL A 2 -3.32 -10.85 16.44
CA VAL A 2 -4.49 -10.52 15.59
C VAL A 2 -4.04 -10.04 14.21
N LYS A 3 -4.85 -10.26 13.17
CA LYS A 3 -4.46 -9.93 11.79
C LYS A 3 -4.55 -8.42 11.55
N THR A 4 -3.49 -7.83 11.00
CA THR A 4 -3.36 -6.37 10.79
C THR A 4 -3.40 -5.94 9.33
N HIS A 5 -3.19 -6.87 8.39
CA HIS A 5 -3.18 -6.57 6.96
C HIS A 5 -4.14 -7.51 6.21
N PRO A 6 -5.02 -7.03 5.31
CA PRO A 6 -6.04 -7.87 4.67
C PRO A 6 -5.44 -9.05 3.89
N ASP A 7 -4.33 -8.79 3.21
CA ASP A 7 -3.59 -9.76 2.41
C ASP A 7 -2.56 -10.63 3.15
N SER A 8 -2.37 -10.44 4.47
CA SER A 8 -1.43 -11.25 5.23
C SER A 8 -1.98 -12.64 5.55
N ARG A 9 -1.07 -13.52 5.98
CA ARG A 9 -1.36 -14.84 6.53
C ARG A 9 -0.53 -15.08 7.78
N PHE A 10 -0.98 -15.99 8.64
CA PHE A 10 -0.15 -16.47 9.75
C PHE A 10 0.68 -17.67 9.31
N GLY A 11 1.92 -17.74 9.78
CA GLY A 11 2.82 -18.85 9.52
C GLY A 11 3.78 -19.09 10.67
N LEU A 12 4.18 -20.34 10.85
CA LEU A 12 5.21 -20.72 11.81
C LEU A 12 6.59 -20.65 11.12
N LYS A 13 7.55 -20.00 11.77
CA LYS A 13 8.89 -19.77 11.22
C LYS A 13 9.95 -19.96 12.31
N SER A 14 11.14 -20.40 11.90
CA SER A 14 12.32 -20.30 12.76
C SER A 14 12.92 -18.90 12.65
N LEU A 15 13.86 -18.56 13.54
CA LEU A 15 14.55 -17.26 13.49
C LEU A 15 15.33 -17.08 12.18
N ASP A 16 15.90 -18.17 11.64
CA ASP A 16 16.62 -18.13 10.38
C ASP A 16 15.66 -17.88 9.20
N ASP A 17 14.51 -18.55 9.19
CA ASP A 17 13.49 -18.31 8.15
C ASP A 17 12.96 -16.86 8.18
N ILE A 18 12.92 -16.22 9.35
CA ILE A 18 12.52 -14.82 9.51
C ILE A 18 13.61 -13.88 8.97
N ARG A 19 14.89 -14.25 9.10
CA ARG A 19 16.01 -13.43 8.60
C ARG A 19 16.18 -13.54 7.10
N ASP A 20 15.93 -14.73 6.55
CA ASP A 20 16.23 -15.05 5.15
C ASP A 20 15.02 -14.89 4.21
N THR A 21 13.84 -14.60 4.75
CA THR A 21 12.62 -14.43 3.95
C THR A 21 12.63 -13.14 3.13
N SER A 22 12.16 -13.23 1.88
CA SER A 22 11.85 -12.05 1.05
C SER A 22 10.48 -11.44 1.34
N ASP A 23 9.61 -12.17 2.06
CA ASP A 23 8.31 -11.66 2.49
C ASP A 23 8.44 -10.67 3.66
N VAL A 24 7.47 -9.77 3.80
CA VAL A 24 7.43 -8.81 4.91
C VAL A 24 6.78 -9.46 6.12
N ILE A 25 7.49 -9.47 7.24
CA ILE A 25 6.97 -9.91 8.54
C ILE A 25 6.42 -8.69 9.27
N LEU A 26 5.11 -8.68 9.53
CA LEU A 26 4.42 -7.55 10.18
C LEU A 26 4.43 -7.67 11.70
N GLN A 27 4.30 -8.90 12.19
CA GLN A 27 4.23 -9.22 13.61
C GLN A 27 4.94 -10.54 13.88
N ILE A 28 5.56 -10.66 15.06
CA ILE A 28 6.27 -11.85 15.52
C ILE A 28 5.89 -12.11 16.97
N GLU A 29 5.50 -13.34 17.27
CA GLU A 29 5.25 -13.83 18.62
C GLU A 29 6.08 -15.10 18.84
N LYS A 30 6.98 -15.10 19.84
CA LYS A 30 7.73 -16.31 20.21
C LYS A 30 6.77 -17.29 20.87
N THR A 31 6.82 -18.54 20.43
CA THR A 31 6.06 -19.62 21.06
C THR A 31 6.95 -20.45 21.98
N ASP A 32 6.34 -21.25 22.85
CA ASP A 32 7.04 -22.23 23.68
C ASP A 32 7.31 -23.56 22.93
N SER A 33 7.09 -23.59 21.61
CA SER A 33 7.25 -24.78 20.78
C SER A 33 8.60 -24.81 20.05
N THR A 34 9.00 -26.01 19.64
CA THR A 34 10.16 -26.25 18.77
C THR A 34 9.76 -27.10 17.57
N PHE A 35 10.41 -26.88 16.43
CA PHE A 35 10.23 -27.76 15.27
C PHE A 35 10.81 -29.13 15.58
N THR A 36 10.09 -30.21 15.24
CA THR A 36 10.48 -31.58 15.59
C THR A 36 11.83 -31.97 15.00
N ASP A 37 12.08 -31.54 13.77
CA ASP A 37 13.19 -32.03 12.95
C ASP A 37 14.48 -31.24 13.23
N THR A 38 14.36 -29.92 13.42
CA THR A 38 15.51 -29.02 13.59
C THR A 38 15.74 -28.62 15.04
N LYS A 39 14.78 -28.90 15.95
CA LYS A 39 14.75 -28.44 17.35
C LYS A 39 14.83 -26.92 17.53
N LYS A 40 14.71 -26.14 16.44
CA LYS A 40 14.72 -24.67 16.49
C LYS A 40 13.43 -24.15 17.13
N SER A 41 13.54 -23.05 17.86
CA SER A 41 12.38 -22.34 18.42
C SER A 41 11.41 -21.92 17.30
N VAL A 42 10.13 -22.09 17.58
CA VAL A 42 9.05 -21.72 16.68
C VAL A 42 8.55 -20.32 17.03
N TYR A 43 8.39 -19.48 16.01
CA TYR A 43 7.78 -18.17 16.08
C TYR A 43 6.51 -18.17 15.24
N LEU A 44 5.44 -17.61 15.76
CA LEU A 44 4.22 -17.33 15.02
C LEU A 44 4.35 -15.94 14.41
N CYS A 45 4.28 -15.86 13.08
CA CYS A 45 4.47 -14.63 12.33
C CYS A 45 3.22 -14.26 11.54
N GLU A 46 2.89 -12.97 11.50
CA GLU A 46 2.02 -12.41 10.46
C GLU A 46 2.88 -12.03 9.25
N ILE A 47 2.57 -12.61 8.10
CA ILE A 47 3.41 -12.58 6.89
C ILE A 47 2.60 -12.03 5.72
N VAL A 48 3.15 -11.06 5.00
CA VAL A 48 2.60 -10.57 3.73
C VAL A 48 3.68 -10.59 2.67
N SER A 49 3.35 -11.08 1.46
CA SER A 49 4.33 -11.09 0.37
C SER A 49 4.75 -9.67 0.00
N ASN A 50 6.03 -9.47 -0.29
CA ASN A 50 6.58 -8.16 -0.62
C ASN A 50 5.83 -7.46 -1.78
N TYR A 51 5.43 -8.22 -2.80
CA TYR A 51 4.61 -7.70 -3.90
C TYR A 51 3.29 -7.09 -3.42
N LYS A 52 2.54 -7.80 -2.58
CA LYS A 52 1.24 -7.33 -2.07
C LYS A 52 1.40 -6.12 -1.14
N TYR A 53 2.41 -6.15 -0.26
CA TYR A 53 2.72 -5.04 0.63
C TYR A 53 3.02 -3.74 -0.16
N ASN A 54 3.81 -3.85 -1.23
CA ASN A 54 4.14 -2.70 -2.08
C ASN A 54 3.02 -2.31 -3.06
N LYS A 55 2.16 -3.27 -3.46
CA LYS A 55 1.02 -2.98 -4.33
C LYS A 55 0.01 -2.08 -3.63
N GLU A 56 -0.22 -2.29 -2.33
CA GLU A 56 -1.13 -1.43 -1.56
C GLU A 56 -0.61 0.01 -1.51
N SER A 57 0.69 0.20 -1.24
CA SER A 57 1.31 1.53 -1.24
C SER A 57 1.28 2.19 -2.63
N THR A 58 1.48 1.41 -3.69
CA THR A 58 1.42 1.91 -5.08
C THR A 58 0.00 2.33 -5.46
N SER A 59 -1.00 1.50 -5.13
CA SER A 59 -2.41 1.80 -5.42
C SER A 59 -2.87 3.09 -4.73
N LYS A 60 -2.47 3.28 -3.46
CA LYS A 60 -2.75 4.51 -2.71
C LYS A 60 -2.11 5.73 -3.38
N ARG A 61 -0.82 5.66 -3.70
CA ARG A 61 -0.11 6.75 -4.40
C ARG A 61 -0.75 7.12 -5.74
N LEU A 62 -1.16 6.11 -6.52
CA LEU A 62 -1.85 6.33 -7.80
C LEU A 62 -3.22 6.99 -7.60
N THR A 63 -3.95 6.58 -6.56
CA THR A 63 -5.25 7.18 -6.23
C THR A 63 -5.10 8.65 -5.85
N ASP A 64 -4.13 8.97 -4.98
CA ASP A 64 -3.84 10.34 -4.57
C ASP A 64 -3.45 11.22 -5.77
N GLU A 65 -2.65 10.67 -6.69
CA GLU A 65 -2.24 11.33 -7.92
C GLU A 65 -3.42 11.62 -8.86
N ILE A 66 -4.31 10.65 -9.05
CA ILE A 66 -5.54 10.81 -9.85
C ILE A 66 -6.42 11.93 -9.27
N VAL A 67 -6.59 11.97 -7.95
CA VAL A 67 -7.36 13.02 -7.27
C VAL A 67 -6.73 14.38 -7.51
N ARG A 68 -5.40 14.50 -7.39
CA ARG A 68 -4.66 15.74 -7.65
C ARG A 68 -4.85 16.23 -9.08
N VAL A 69 -4.60 15.37 -10.07
CA VAL A 69 -4.73 15.71 -11.49
C VAL A 69 -6.17 16.09 -11.84
N ASN A 70 -7.16 15.37 -11.33
CA ASN A 70 -8.57 15.70 -11.57
C ASN A 70 -8.97 17.04 -10.96
N THR A 71 -8.43 17.37 -9.78
CA THR A 71 -8.66 18.68 -9.15
C THR A 71 -8.09 19.80 -10.00
N GLU A 72 -6.88 19.62 -10.52
CA GLU A 72 -6.23 20.60 -11.38
C GLU A 72 -6.95 20.75 -12.73
N ASN A 73 -7.38 19.65 -13.35
CA ASN A 73 -8.17 19.69 -14.58
C ASN A 73 -9.48 20.48 -14.40
N ARG A 74 -10.19 20.29 -13.28
CA ARG A 74 -11.39 21.08 -12.98
C ARG A 74 -11.08 22.57 -12.84
N ARG A 75 -9.93 22.92 -12.24
CA ARG A 75 -9.48 24.31 -12.09
C ARG A 75 -9.18 24.94 -13.46
N LEU A 76 -8.45 24.23 -14.31
CA LEU A 76 -8.11 24.69 -15.66
C LEU A 76 -9.35 24.85 -16.54
N LEU A 77 -10.28 23.89 -16.52
CA LEU A 77 -11.54 23.98 -17.26
C LEU A 77 -12.36 25.20 -16.88
N ARG A 78 -12.46 25.53 -15.58
CA ARG A 78 -13.14 26.76 -15.12
C ARG A 78 -12.45 28.01 -15.64
N LYS A 79 -11.12 28.02 -15.66
CA LYS A 79 -10.34 29.15 -16.16
C LYS A 79 -10.54 29.33 -17.67
N ILE A 80 -10.57 28.24 -18.43
CA ILE A 80 -10.87 28.26 -19.86
C ILE A 80 -12.27 28.86 -20.10
N ASP A 81 -13.30 28.35 -19.41
CA ASP A 81 -14.67 28.87 -19.54
C ASP A 81 -14.76 30.38 -19.20
N GLN A 82 -14.04 30.83 -18.17
CA GLN A 82 -13.98 32.26 -17.84
C GLN A 82 -13.33 33.07 -18.97
N LEU A 83 -12.18 32.61 -19.48
CA LEU A 83 -11.46 33.30 -20.56
C LEU A 83 -12.26 33.33 -21.86
N GLU A 84 -12.96 32.23 -22.19
CA GLU A 84 -13.85 32.17 -23.35
C GLU A 84 -14.99 33.19 -23.25
N LYS A 85 -15.58 33.35 -22.05
CA LYS A 85 -16.60 34.38 -21.79
C LYS A 85 -16.07 35.80 -21.92
N GLU A 86 -14.85 36.06 -21.45
CA GLU A 86 -14.21 37.37 -21.59
C GLU A 86 -13.89 37.68 -23.06
N LEU A 87 -13.34 36.70 -23.79
CA LEU A 87 -13.05 36.82 -25.22
C LEU A 87 -14.33 37.11 -26.03
N ALA A 88 -15.42 36.42 -25.73
CA ALA A 88 -16.71 36.63 -26.38
C ALA A 88 -17.30 38.02 -26.13
N LYS A 89 -17.00 38.65 -24.99
CA LYS A 89 -17.41 40.04 -24.71
C LYS A 89 -16.61 41.03 -25.56
N VAL A 90 -15.29 40.85 -25.62
CA VAL A 90 -14.39 41.70 -26.43
C VAL A 90 -14.68 41.56 -27.92
N ALA A 91 -15.03 40.36 -28.40
CA ALA A 91 -15.38 40.15 -29.80
C ALA A 91 -16.75 40.75 -30.21
N ARG A 92 -17.58 41.17 -29.24
CA ARG A 92 -18.90 41.78 -29.47
C ARG A 92 -18.92 43.30 -29.26
N SER A 93 -17.83 43.87 -28.75
CA SER A 93 -17.59 45.32 -28.63
C SER A 93 -16.81 45.83 -29.83
#